data_AF-A0A807N4V0-F1
#
_entry.id   AF-A0A807N4V0-F1
#
_cell.length_a   1.000
_cell.length_b   1.000
_cell.length_c   1.000
_cell.angle_alpha   90.00
_cell.angle_beta   90.00
_cell.angle_gamma   90.00
#
_symmetry.space_group_name_H-M   'P 1'
#
loop_
_entity.id
_entity.type
_entity.pdbx_description
1 polymer ?
#
loop_
_entity_poly.entity_id
_entity_poly.type
_entity_poly.pdbx_seq_one_letter_code
_entity_poly.pdbx_strand_id
1 'polypeptide(L)'
;MQTAVRLIDEVSTWQETASAVQECHREQLSWHRRWRASGVPLRSPEHLAVLISRLEDESFGGVTGPTRGRWVQVMRVSHLWLMEVNHESRDWPERVYRGGPESWPGRQGRNGQPWDVELFGSLQVADIAWAWMRTGALPAGCSGTIDYLHSGG
;
A
#
# COMPACT_ATOMS: atom_id res chain seq x y z
N MET A 1 -13.98 43.09 32.53
CA MET A 1 -13.62 42.98 31.10
C MET A 1 -12.81 41.69 30.89
N GLN A 2 -13.42 40.51 31.09
CA GLN A 2 -12.69 39.22 31.11
C GLN A 2 -13.47 38.06 30.45
N THR A 3 -14.70 38.29 29.98
CA THR A 3 -15.58 37.23 29.45
C THR A 3 -15.42 37.00 27.94
N ALA A 4 -14.88 37.98 27.21
CA ALA A 4 -14.76 37.91 25.75
C ALA A 4 -13.58 37.07 25.23
N VAL A 5 -12.57 36.81 26.07
CA VAL A 5 -11.35 36.08 25.65
C VAL A 5 -11.55 34.57 25.64
N ARG A 6 -12.41 34.02 26.52
CA ARG A 6 -12.67 32.56 26.59
C ARG A 6 -13.47 32.00 25.41
N LEU A 7 -14.26 32.82 24.72
CA LEU A 7 -15.08 32.36 23.58
C LEU A 7 -14.27 32.22 22.29
N ILE A 8 -13.12 32.89 22.17
CA ILE A 8 -12.28 32.83 20.96
C ILE A 8 -11.42 31.54 20.96
N ASP A 9 -11.02 31.05 22.13
CA ASP A 9 -10.25 29.81 22.27
C ASP A 9 -11.08 28.55 21.93
N GLU A 10 -12.34 28.50 22.35
CA GLU A 10 -13.22 27.35 22.07
C GLU A 10 -13.58 27.27 20.57
N VAL A 11 -13.88 28.41 19.92
CA VAL A 11 -14.23 28.42 18.49
C VAL A 11 -13.03 28.00 17.62
N SER A 12 -11.81 28.35 18.02
CA SER A 12 -10.58 27.96 17.31
C SER A 12 -10.31 26.45 17.40
N THR A 13 -10.55 25.83 18.57
CA THR A 13 -10.38 24.38 18.74
C THR A 13 -11.44 23.57 17.98
N TRP A 14 -12.68 24.06 17.89
CA TRP A 14 -13.71 23.42 17.06
C TRP A 14 -13.41 23.51 15.56
N GLN A 15 -12.82 24.61 15.08
CA GLN A 15 -12.43 24.77 13.67
C GLN A 15 -11.22 23.91 13.29
N GLU A 16 -10.22 23.76 14.16
CA GLU A 16 -9.11 22.83 13.95
C GLU A 16 -9.58 21.37 13.98
N THR A 17 -10.48 21.02 14.90
CA THR A 17 -11.05 19.66 14.98
C THR A 17 -11.93 19.36 13.77
N ALA A 18 -12.75 20.32 13.32
CA ALA A 18 -13.56 20.18 12.12
C ALA A 18 -12.69 20.09 10.85
N SER A 19 -11.60 20.84 10.77
CA SER A 19 -10.66 20.77 9.64
C SER A 19 -9.91 19.44 9.62
N ALA A 20 -9.50 18.90 10.77
CA ALA A 20 -8.91 17.57 10.88
C ALA A 20 -9.91 16.45 10.50
N VAL A 21 -11.19 16.60 10.88
CA VAL A 21 -12.27 15.66 10.50
C VAL A 21 -12.62 15.78 9.02
N GLN A 22 -12.54 16.98 8.43
CA GLN A 22 -12.88 17.23 7.03
C GLN A 22 -11.71 16.92 6.07
N GLU A 23 -10.45 17.02 6.54
CA GLU A 23 -9.26 16.48 5.86
C GLU A 23 -9.22 14.95 5.90
N CYS A 24 -9.73 14.33 6.97
CA CYS A 24 -9.87 12.86 7.08
C CYS A 24 -10.77 12.27 5.98
N HIS A 25 -11.66 13.07 5.39
CA HIS A 25 -12.57 12.63 4.33
C HIS A 25 -11.99 12.68 2.90
N ARG A 26 -10.83 13.29 2.65
CA ARG A 26 -10.35 13.50 1.27
C ARG A 26 -9.57 12.36 0.63
N GLU A 27 -9.05 11.40 1.39
CA GLU A 27 -8.17 10.35 0.84
C GLU A 27 -8.34 8.98 1.51
N GLN A 28 -9.58 8.56 1.74
CA GLN A 28 -9.83 7.30 2.44
C GLN A 28 -9.41 6.09 1.58
N LEU A 29 -8.32 5.43 2.00
CA LEU A 29 -7.87 4.19 1.40
C LEU A 29 -8.79 3.03 1.77
N SER A 30 -8.97 2.08 0.86
CA SER A 30 -9.82 0.91 1.07
C SER A 30 -9.08 -0.39 0.78
N TRP A 31 -9.26 -1.37 1.67
CA TRP A 31 -8.75 -2.73 1.51
C TRP A 31 -9.79 -3.65 0.88
N HIS A 32 -9.40 -4.38 -0.16
CA HIS A 32 -10.26 -5.29 -0.91
C HIS A 32 -9.68 -6.70 -0.85
N ARG A 33 -10.32 -7.60 -0.10
CA ARG A 33 -9.97 -9.03 -0.15
C ARG A 33 -10.42 -9.60 -1.50
N ARG A 34 -9.50 -10.23 -2.23
CA ARG A 34 -9.72 -10.77 -3.59
C ARG A 34 -10.38 -9.78 -4.56
N TRP A 35 -10.01 -8.50 -4.48
CA TRP A 35 -10.60 -7.41 -5.29
C TRP A 35 -12.13 -7.32 -5.28
N ARG A 36 -12.78 -7.75 -4.18
CA ARG A 36 -14.23 -7.58 -4.02
C ARG A 36 -14.60 -6.10 -4.10
N ALA A 37 -15.74 -5.81 -4.73
CA ALA A 37 -16.22 -4.45 -4.93
C ALA A 37 -16.40 -3.68 -3.61
N SER A 38 -16.85 -4.36 -2.55
CA SER A 38 -16.91 -3.80 -1.20
C SER A 38 -15.53 -3.83 -0.54
N GLY A 39 -14.94 -2.65 -0.32
CA GLY A 39 -13.70 -2.49 0.44
C GLY A 39 -13.97 -2.21 1.93
N VAL A 40 -12.98 -2.51 2.77
CA VAL A 40 -12.92 -2.09 4.18
C VAL A 40 -12.12 -0.81 4.25
N PRO A 41 -12.68 0.30 4.79
CA PRO A 41 -11.91 1.52 4.95
C PRO A 41 -10.71 1.33 5.88
N LEU A 42 -9.55 1.78 5.44
CA LEU A 42 -8.33 1.73 6.23
C LEU A 42 -8.27 2.92 7.19
N ARG A 43 -7.64 2.68 8.34
CA ARG A 43 -7.54 3.65 9.44
C ARG A 43 -6.10 4.05 9.74
N SER A 44 -5.17 3.10 9.54
CA SER A 44 -3.75 3.25 9.80
C SER A 44 -2.99 2.12 9.09
N PRO A 45 -1.65 2.20 8.97
CA PRO A 45 -0.84 1.08 8.47
C PRO A 45 -0.96 -0.17 9.36
N GLU A 46 -1.11 -0.04 10.68
CA GLU A 46 -1.30 -1.18 11.59
C GLU A 46 -2.64 -1.88 11.33
N HIS A 47 -3.70 -1.11 11.05
CA HIS A 47 -4.98 -1.68 10.65
C HIS A 47 -4.84 -2.49 9.35
N LEU A 48 -4.07 -1.98 8.39
CA LEU A 48 -3.75 -2.70 7.16
C LEU A 48 -2.95 -3.98 7.44
N ALA A 49 -1.94 -3.93 8.29
CA ALA A 49 -1.14 -5.11 8.66
C ALA A 49 -1.99 -6.24 9.25
N VAL A 50 -2.99 -5.92 10.07
CA VAL A 50 -3.97 -6.89 10.62
C VAL A 50 -4.84 -7.49 9.52
N LEU A 51 -5.23 -6.71 8.52
CA LEU A 51 -6.03 -7.22 7.40
C LEU A 51 -5.21 -8.13 6.48
N ILE A 52 -3.95 -7.78 6.24
CA ILE A 52 -2.99 -8.57 5.46
C ILE A 52 -2.70 -9.91 6.15
N SER A 53 -2.44 -9.91 7.45
CA SER A 53 -2.10 -11.12 8.21
C SER A 53 -3.25 -12.15 8.26
N ARG A 54 -4.49 -11.70 8.02
CA ARG A 54 -5.70 -12.54 7.96
C ARG A 54 -5.97 -13.15 6.59
N LEU A 55 -5.16 -12.86 5.58
CA LEU A 55 -5.26 -13.56 4.30
C LEU A 55 -5.01 -15.05 4.51
N GLU A 56 -5.82 -15.90 3.88
CA GLU A 56 -5.52 -17.34 3.79
C GLU A 56 -4.36 -17.57 2.83
N ASP A 57 -3.70 -18.74 2.95
CA ASP A 57 -2.65 -19.13 1.99
C ASP A 57 -3.17 -19.05 0.55
N GLU A 58 -2.30 -18.59 -0.37
CA GLU A 58 -2.60 -18.38 -1.79
C GLU A 58 -3.74 -17.38 -2.07
N SER A 59 -4.24 -16.68 -1.05
CA SER A 59 -5.18 -15.59 -1.23
C SER A 59 -4.46 -14.26 -1.40
N PHE A 60 -5.12 -13.35 -2.11
CA PHE A 60 -4.65 -12.00 -2.34
C PHE A 60 -5.67 -10.96 -1.86
N GLY A 61 -5.19 -9.73 -1.68
CA GLY A 61 -6.00 -8.55 -1.49
C GLY A 61 -5.27 -7.33 -2.01
N GLY A 62 -5.94 -6.19 -2.00
CA GLY A 62 -5.33 -4.97 -2.48
C GLY A 62 -5.85 -3.72 -1.81
N VAL A 63 -5.08 -2.65 -1.93
CA VAL A 63 -5.42 -1.32 -1.43
C VAL A 63 -5.72 -0.43 -2.63
N THR A 64 -6.85 0.28 -2.57
CA THR A 64 -7.15 1.36 -3.51
C THR A 64 -7.27 2.70 -2.78
N GLY A 65 -7.02 3.77 -3.51
CA GLY A 65 -7.35 5.13 -3.08
C GLY A 65 -8.61 5.63 -3.79
N PRO A 66 -9.13 6.82 -3.40
CA PRO A 66 -10.32 7.39 -4.02
C PRO A 66 -10.05 7.92 -5.44
N THR A 67 -8.82 8.32 -5.76
CA THR A 67 -8.42 8.66 -7.12
C THR A 67 -8.05 7.38 -7.88
N ARG A 68 -8.57 7.24 -9.09
CA ARG A 68 -8.11 6.19 -10.00
C ARG A 68 -6.65 6.45 -10.33
N GLY A 69 -5.79 5.46 -10.15
CA GLY A 69 -4.42 5.54 -10.64
C GLY A 69 -3.40 4.78 -9.83
N ARG A 70 -3.50 4.76 -8.50
CA ARG A 70 -2.60 3.95 -7.64
C ARG A 70 -3.35 2.86 -6.90
N TRP A 71 -2.73 1.69 -6.85
CA TRP A 71 -3.16 0.54 -6.09
C TRP A 71 -1.95 -0.29 -5.65
N VAL A 72 -2.18 -1.10 -4.62
CA VAL A 72 -1.26 -2.13 -4.15
C VAL A 72 -1.98 -3.46 -4.18
N GLN A 73 -1.31 -4.52 -4.61
CA GLN A 73 -1.75 -5.90 -4.42
C GLN A 73 -0.77 -6.61 -3.50
N VAL A 74 -1.31 -7.47 -2.65
CA VAL A 74 -0.51 -8.35 -1.80
C VAL A 74 -1.07 -9.77 -1.91
N MET A 75 -0.18 -10.74 -1.99
CA MET A 75 -0.53 -12.16 -2.09
C MET A 75 0.20 -12.93 -1.01
N ARG A 76 -0.52 -13.77 -0.27
CA ARG A 76 0.08 -14.61 0.75
C ARG A 76 0.79 -15.81 0.11
N VAL A 77 2.07 -15.97 0.43
CA VAL A 77 2.92 -17.09 0.01
C VAL A 77 3.45 -17.75 1.29
N SER A 78 2.85 -18.88 1.66
CA SER A 78 3.08 -19.51 2.97
C SER A 78 2.82 -18.51 4.12
N HIS A 79 3.82 -18.19 4.93
CA HIS A 79 3.74 -17.29 6.07
C HIS A 79 4.23 -15.86 5.77
N LEU A 80 4.53 -15.56 4.51
CA LEU A 80 5.02 -14.26 4.05
C LEU A 80 4.14 -13.72 2.91
N TRP A 81 4.47 -12.52 2.44
CA TRP A 81 3.67 -11.83 1.43
C TRP A 81 4.53 -11.30 0.29
N LEU A 82 4.07 -11.59 -0.93
CA LEU A 82 4.47 -10.88 -2.15
C LEU A 82 3.69 -9.57 -2.22
N MET A 83 4.33 -8.50 -2.71
CA MET A 83 3.71 -7.20 -2.91
C MET A 83 3.96 -6.70 -4.33
N GLU A 84 2.90 -6.16 -4.94
CA GLU A 84 2.93 -5.50 -6.24
C GLU A 84 2.31 -4.10 -6.11
N VAL A 85 2.86 -3.16 -6.85
CA VAL A 85 2.33 -1.79 -6.99
C VAL A 85 2.13 -1.48 -8.45
N ASN A 86 1.20 -0.61 -8.78
CA ASN A 86 1.11 -0.08 -10.14
C ASN A 86 1.65 1.34 -10.21
N HIS A 87 2.21 1.70 -11.35
CA HIS A 87 2.50 3.08 -11.70
C HIS A 87 1.49 3.56 -12.73
N GLU A 88 0.92 4.76 -12.55
CA GLU A 88 -0.01 5.36 -13.54
C GLU A 88 0.61 5.51 -14.92
N SER A 89 1.94 5.65 -14.98
CA SER A 89 2.71 5.80 -16.21
C SER A 89 3.13 4.48 -16.87
N ARG A 90 2.72 3.33 -16.31
CA ARG A 90 3.13 2.01 -16.80
C ARG A 90 1.92 1.10 -16.99
N ASP A 91 1.98 0.29 -18.05
CA ASP A 91 0.91 -0.64 -18.40
C ASP A 91 0.85 -1.88 -17.49
N TRP A 92 1.91 -2.12 -16.71
CA TRP A 92 2.09 -3.33 -15.93
C TRP A 92 2.46 -3.03 -14.48
N PRO A 93 2.01 -3.85 -13.51
CA PRO A 93 2.42 -3.71 -12.13
C PRO A 93 3.88 -4.13 -11.93
N GLU A 94 4.49 -3.56 -10.91
CA GLU A 94 5.84 -3.85 -10.48
C GLU A 94 5.83 -4.65 -9.19
N ARG A 95 6.72 -5.65 -9.13
CA ARG A 95 7.03 -6.36 -7.90
C ARG A 95 7.98 -5.53 -7.06
N VAL A 96 7.71 -5.45 -5.76
CA VAL A 96 8.53 -4.66 -4.82
C VAL A 96 9.67 -5.53 -4.28
N TYR A 97 10.88 -4.99 -4.26
CA TYR A 97 12.08 -5.62 -3.69
C TYR A 97 12.76 -4.67 -2.69
N ARG A 98 13.55 -5.23 -1.77
CA ARG A 98 14.52 -4.48 -0.97
C ARG A 98 15.78 -4.19 -1.79
N GLY A 99 16.35 -3.01 -1.61
CA GLY A 99 17.51 -2.52 -2.36
C GLY A 99 17.14 -1.83 -3.67
N GLY A 100 18.16 -1.50 -4.45
CA GLY A 100 18.02 -0.92 -5.79
C GLY A 100 18.01 -1.98 -6.90
N PRO A 101 18.07 -1.56 -8.18
CA PRO A 101 18.09 -2.44 -9.33
C PRO A 101 19.17 -3.53 -9.32
N GLU A 102 20.28 -3.29 -8.62
CA GLU A 102 21.35 -4.26 -8.40
C GLU A 102 20.95 -5.44 -7.50
N SER A 103 19.88 -5.29 -6.73
CA SER A 103 19.35 -6.31 -5.81
C SER A 103 18.33 -7.22 -6.47
N TRP A 104 17.94 -6.93 -7.72
CA TRP A 104 17.00 -7.77 -8.46
C TRP A 104 17.65 -9.11 -8.80
N PRO A 105 16.90 -10.23 -8.71
CA PRO A 105 17.39 -11.52 -9.16
C PRO A 105 17.78 -11.43 -10.64
N GLY A 106 19.06 -11.63 -10.94
CA GLY A 106 19.57 -11.47 -12.29
C GLY A 106 18.91 -12.44 -13.28
N ARG A 107 18.72 -11.99 -14.53
CA ARG A 107 18.12 -12.76 -15.65
C ARG A 107 18.83 -14.10 -15.99
N GLN A 108 19.94 -14.41 -15.33
CA GLN A 108 20.79 -15.58 -15.61
C GLN A 108 20.42 -16.85 -14.82
N GLY A 109 19.41 -16.79 -13.95
CA GLY A 109 18.77 -17.99 -13.41
C GLY A 109 17.95 -18.68 -14.49
N ARG A 110 18.42 -19.85 -14.97
CA ARG A 110 17.72 -20.68 -15.97
C ARG A 110 16.21 -20.78 -15.64
N ASN A 111 15.39 -20.25 -16.54
CA ASN A 111 13.93 -20.43 -16.66
C ASN A 111 13.00 -19.42 -15.98
N GLY A 112 13.40 -18.18 -15.69
CA GLY A 112 12.46 -17.09 -15.38
C GLY A 112 11.36 -17.50 -14.40
N GLN A 113 11.76 -18.21 -13.34
CA GLN A 113 10.83 -18.99 -12.55
C GLN A 113 9.98 -18.05 -11.67
N PRO A 114 8.70 -18.36 -11.42
CA PRO A 114 7.79 -17.51 -10.63
C PRO A 114 8.22 -17.25 -9.18
N TRP A 115 9.26 -17.91 -8.68
CA TRP A 115 9.67 -17.94 -7.28
C TRP A 115 10.84 -17.03 -6.89
N ASP A 116 11.42 -16.27 -7.83
CA ASP A 116 12.43 -15.24 -7.52
C ASP A 116 11.75 -13.94 -7.05
N VAL A 117 10.87 -14.05 -6.05
CA VAL A 117 10.09 -12.93 -5.52
C VAL A 117 10.56 -12.59 -4.12
N GLU A 118 10.72 -11.29 -3.85
CA GLU A 118 10.95 -10.83 -2.49
C GLU A 118 9.67 -11.02 -1.67
N LEU A 119 9.82 -11.67 -0.52
CA LEU A 119 8.74 -11.92 0.42
C LEU A 119 8.98 -11.12 1.70
N PHE A 120 7.92 -10.47 2.17
CA PHE A 120 7.94 -9.56 3.30
C PHE A 120 7.06 -10.08 4.44
N GLY A 121 7.29 -9.59 5.66
CA GLY A 121 6.33 -9.74 6.75
C GLY A 121 5.13 -8.78 6.59
N SER A 122 3.99 -9.10 7.19
CA SER A 122 2.75 -8.32 7.01
C SER A 122 2.86 -6.85 7.44
N LEU A 123 3.65 -6.56 8.49
CA LEU A 123 3.92 -5.19 8.94
C LEU A 123 4.71 -4.41 7.89
N GLN A 124 5.78 -5.01 7.36
CA GLN A 124 6.61 -4.37 6.32
C GLN A 124 5.80 -4.09 5.07
N VAL A 125 4.98 -5.05 4.62
CA VAL A 125 4.07 -4.82 3.48
C VAL A 125 3.12 -3.68 3.76
N ALA A 126 2.52 -3.63 4.95
CA ALA A 126 1.60 -2.56 5.29
C ALA A 126 2.27 -1.18 5.27
N ASP A 127 3.49 -1.06 5.80
CA ASP A 127 4.25 0.19 5.80
C ASP A 127 4.62 0.65 4.38
N ILE A 128 5.12 -0.26 3.54
CA ILE A 128 5.47 0.04 2.14
C ILE A 128 4.21 0.40 1.36
N ALA A 129 3.12 -0.36 1.51
CA ALA A 129 1.85 -0.10 0.85
C ALA A 129 1.27 1.25 1.26
N TRP A 130 1.33 1.57 2.55
CA TRP A 130 0.85 2.84 3.07
C TRP A 130 1.65 4.00 2.49
N ALA A 131 2.98 3.92 2.51
CA ALA A 131 3.85 4.92 1.90
C ALA A 131 3.53 5.11 0.41
N TRP A 132 3.49 4.02 -0.36
CA TRP A 132 3.16 4.04 -1.78
C TRP A 132 1.83 4.72 -2.07
N MET A 133 0.77 4.35 -1.36
CA MET A 133 -0.57 4.90 -1.60
C MET A 133 -0.64 6.40 -1.30
N ARG A 134 0.05 6.85 -0.25
CA ARG A 134 0.02 8.25 0.22
C ARG A 134 0.94 9.17 -0.59
N THR A 135 2.11 8.70 -1.01
CA THR A 135 3.14 9.55 -1.63
C THR A 135 3.33 9.28 -3.12
N GLY A 136 2.90 8.11 -3.61
CA GLY A 136 3.25 7.63 -4.95
C GLY A 136 4.73 7.26 -5.11
N ALA A 137 5.44 7.06 -4.00
CA ALA A 137 6.84 6.67 -3.98
C ALA A 137 7.07 5.49 -3.02
N LEU A 138 7.94 4.56 -3.43
CA LEU A 138 8.39 3.49 -2.55
C LEU A 138 9.33 4.06 -1.47
N PRO A 139 9.34 3.50 -0.24
CA PRO A 139 10.28 3.89 0.80
C PRO A 139 11.74 3.74 0.37
N ALA A 140 12.64 4.49 1.02
CA ALA A 140 14.07 4.35 0.79
C ALA A 140 14.53 2.90 1.02
N GLY A 141 15.36 2.39 0.10
CA GLY A 141 15.78 0.99 0.12
C GLY A 141 14.72 0.01 -0.38
N CYS A 142 13.66 0.47 -1.05
CA CYS A 142 12.75 -0.36 -1.82
C CYS A 142 12.74 0.10 -3.28
N SER A 143 12.62 -0.85 -4.21
CA SER A 143 12.48 -0.59 -5.65
C SER A 143 11.43 -1.50 -6.27
N GLY A 144 10.91 -1.09 -7.42
CA GLY A 144 9.97 -1.88 -8.23
C GLY A 144 10.64 -2.39 -9.51
N THR A 145 10.32 -3.62 -9.90
CA THR A 145 10.74 -4.21 -11.18
C THR A 145 9.54 -4.81 -11.92
N ILE A 146 9.55 -4.68 -13.24
CA ILE A 146 8.57 -5.30 -14.15
C ILE A 146 9.09 -6.71 -14.49
N ASP A 147 9.25 -7.57 -13.48
CA ASP A 147 9.54 -8.98 -13.73
C ASP A 147 8.22 -9.76 -13.77
N TYR A 148 7.54 -9.66 -14.92
CA TYR A 148 6.58 -10.68 -15.28
C TYR A 148 7.29 -11.80 -16.05
N LEU A 149 6.85 -13.03 -15.75
CA LEU A 149 7.07 -14.24 -16.54
C LEU A 149 6.91 -13.89 -18.03
N HIS A 150 8.01 -13.78 -18.77
CA HIS A 150 7.99 -14.04 -20.20
C HIS A 150 7.77 -15.55 -20.39
N SER A 151 6.56 -16.02 -20.12
CA SER A 151 6.06 -17.26 -20.68
C SER A 151 5.67 -17.00 -22.14
N GLY A 152 6.58 -17.33 -23.05
CA GLY A 152 6.26 -17.65 -24.44
C GLY A 152 6.28 -16.47 -25.43
N GLY A 153 7.43 -16.26 -26.04
CA GLY A 153 7.59 -15.72 -27.39
C GLY A 153 8.64 -16.54 -28.11
#